data_AF-A0A811UXH4-F1
#
_entry.id   AF-A0A811UXH4-F1
#
_cell.length_a   1.000
_cell.length_b   1.000
_cell.length_c   1.000
_cell.angle_alpha   90.00
_cell.angle_beta   90.00
_cell.angle_gamma   90.00
#
_symmetry.space_group_name_H-M   'P 1'
#
loop_
_entity.id
_entity.type
_entity.pdbx_description
1 polymer ?
#
loop_
_entity_poly.entity_id
_entity_poly.type
_entity_poly.pdbx_seq_one_letter_code
_entity_poly.pdbx_strand_id
1 'polypeptide(L)'
;MALDSCAINVCPAIAVRSSIGVEVWSCESTNLQYEYKPNLPKEDSRNCRSISFSSDGRSFAYSNGNEIKVINTKDWTIKCTLPRPKAFYLKFSPLGNYLSTWELYTVTKDKPEGSPNMFIYELSSGLQMFDVVQKNQTDWEPSWSSDESLFAIVIGGEALFYDVSGDSKNFSHSTRKIGGSRGAVVSLSPGACPPCVAVYTPGSKGGPSMCKLYKYPSLSPNQAIACKSFFQADRVELLWNKRGSGVLLLTSTEVDKSGASYYGNQALHFMATKGDSCSVPLSKEGPVHCVKWSPKATEFVVVYGFMPSKAALYNLKCDVVFDFGEGPRNCAYFNPFGNLVALAGFGNLPGNVEIWDIKKKEKLTDIKCPDTTYFEWSPNGVYFITATTAPRLRIGNGFKVYHYSGSLVHETIWPQGQELLGIEWQKFPENQFAEPIITKVKPEGIKSSLPEASKKAYTPPHLRMIKEGKDPDKFLPRSQINSNAQPGFPVGRKGGLKTNASKANRIKNKKELAVGNDAGPATSGEKNFKNGAPSNNDELNQPHRKLKVTKQTNDDNIQDGQKPVNKKVNNPEKEKKIRHVAKKLSDIKKLKLRQEQGETLELNQLNKISMEAKFLEELKFLKLTT
;
A
#
# COMPACT_ATOMS: atom_id res chain seq x y z
N MET A 1 27.16 -20.04 28.43
CA MET A 1 27.27 -21.19 27.51
C MET A 1 27.90 -20.69 26.23
N ALA A 2 28.82 -21.44 25.64
CA ALA A 2 29.61 -20.95 24.51
C ALA A 2 28.72 -20.65 23.30
N LEU A 3 28.90 -19.48 22.69
CA LEU A 3 28.42 -19.21 21.35
C LEU A 3 29.44 -19.82 20.41
N ASP A 4 29.07 -20.90 19.71
CA ASP A 4 29.96 -21.55 18.75
C ASP A 4 30.42 -20.55 17.67
N SER A 5 31.73 -20.50 17.46
CA SER A 5 32.40 -19.62 16.50
C SER A 5 32.03 -19.90 15.02
N CYS A 6 31.18 -20.89 14.75
CA CYS A 6 30.60 -21.17 13.43
C CYS A 6 29.47 -20.21 13.04
N ALA A 7 28.79 -19.54 13.96
CA ALA A 7 27.60 -18.72 13.67
C ALA A 7 27.88 -17.51 12.75
N ILE A 8 29.14 -17.07 12.65
CA ILE A 8 29.57 -15.93 11.83
C ILE A 8 29.71 -16.31 10.34
N ASN A 9 29.86 -17.60 10.01
CA ASN A 9 30.27 -18.07 8.69
C ASN A 9 29.14 -18.58 7.78
N VAL A 10 27.89 -18.57 8.23
CA VAL A 10 26.75 -19.01 7.41
C VAL A 10 26.32 -17.89 6.46
N CYS A 11 26.61 -18.03 5.16
CA CYS A 11 26.02 -17.19 4.11
C CYS A 11 24.56 -17.62 3.87
N PRO A 12 23.57 -16.72 4.07
CA PRO A 12 22.19 -16.97 3.67
C PRO A 12 22.09 -17.31 2.17
N ALA A 13 21.29 -18.30 1.80
CA ALA A 13 20.95 -18.51 0.39
C ALA A 13 19.96 -17.43 -0.12
N ILE A 14 19.90 -17.26 -1.44
CA ILE A 14 18.94 -16.39 -2.13
C ILE A 14 18.06 -17.27 -3.02
N ALA A 15 16.75 -17.23 -2.85
CA ALA A 15 15.83 -17.79 -3.82
C ALA A 15 15.55 -16.77 -4.92
N VAL A 16 15.68 -17.21 -6.17
CA VAL A 16 15.53 -16.39 -7.38
C VAL A 16 14.39 -17.00 -8.22
N ARG A 17 13.40 -16.19 -8.57
CA ARG A 17 12.30 -16.56 -9.48
C ARG A 17 12.41 -15.77 -10.76
N SER A 18 12.63 -16.47 -11.88
CA SER A 18 12.73 -15.88 -13.21
C SER A 18 11.57 -16.31 -14.11
N SER A 19 11.53 -15.78 -15.33
CA SER A 19 10.63 -16.23 -16.40
C SER A 19 10.91 -17.64 -16.93
N ILE A 20 12.07 -18.23 -16.58
CA ILE A 20 12.44 -19.59 -16.97
C ILE A 20 12.10 -20.59 -15.86
N GLY A 21 12.24 -20.20 -14.59
CA GLY A 21 12.12 -21.13 -13.48
C GLY A 21 12.43 -20.53 -12.11
N VAL A 22 12.63 -21.42 -11.13
CA VAL A 22 13.10 -21.09 -9.79
C VAL A 22 14.49 -21.68 -9.60
N GLU A 23 15.40 -20.88 -9.06
CA GLU A 23 16.77 -21.27 -8.71
C GLU A 23 17.08 -20.81 -7.29
N VAL A 24 17.87 -21.59 -6.55
CA VAL A 24 18.48 -21.14 -5.29
C VAL A 24 19.96 -20.88 -5.53
N TRP A 25 20.42 -19.70 -5.15
CA TRP A 25 21.80 -19.26 -5.27
C TRP A 25 22.43 -19.23 -3.87
N SER A 26 23.69 -19.60 -3.76
CA SER A 26 24.42 -19.55 -2.49
C SER A 26 25.78 -18.87 -2.68
N CYS A 27 26.48 -18.68 -1.58
CA CYS A 27 27.78 -18.04 -1.59
C CYS A 27 28.79 -18.75 -0.67
N GLU A 28 30.07 -18.67 -1.04
CA GLU A 28 31.21 -19.04 -0.19
C GLU A 28 31.61 -17.85 0.68
N SER A 29 31.82 -18.11 1.97
CA SER A 29 31.89 -17.10 3.04
C SER A 29 33.01 -16.08 2.90
N THR A 30 34.00 -16.33 2.06
CA THR A 30 35.16 -15.46 1.81
C THR A 30 34.91 -14.35 0.79
N ASN A 31 34.09 -14.57 -0.25
CA ASN A 31 34.01 -13.66 -1.40
C ASN A 31 32.65 -12.98 -1.61
N LEU A 32 31.57 -13.46 -0.98
CA LEU A 32 30.22 -12.88 -1.07
C LEU A 32 29.65 -12.73 -2.51
N GLN A 33 30.21 -13.47 -3.47
CA GLN A 33 29.71 -13.65 -4.83
C GLN A 33 28.64 -14.76 -4.86
N TYR A 34 27.40 -14.37 -5.16
CA TYR A 34 26.27 -15.30 -5.24
C TYR A 34 26.22 -15.97 -6.60
N GLU A 35 26.23 -17.30 -6.60
CA GLU A 35 26.14 -18.10 -7.82
C GLU A 35 25.19 -19.28 -7.61
N TYR A 36 24.60 -19.75 -8.71
CA TYR A 36 23.89 -21.02 -8.72
C TYR A 36 24.88 -22.17 -8.58
N LYS A 37 24.68 -23.05 -7.59
CA LYS A 37 25.48 -24.27 -7.41
C LYS A 37 24.67 -25.50 -7.81
N PRO A 38 25.24 -26.51 -8.51
CA PRO A 38 24.50 -27.68 -9.00
C PRO A 38 23.82 -28.55 -7.92
N ASN A 39 24.18 -28.39 -6.64
CA ASN A 39 23.58 -29.07 -5.50
C ASN A 39 22.38 -28.34 -4.90
N LEU A 40 21.96 -27.22 -5.46
CA LEU A 40 20.82 -26.42 -5.01
C LEU A 40 19.58 -26.67 -5.89
N PRO A 41 18.36 -26.42 -5.40
CA PRO A 41 17.16 -26.59 -6.20
C PRO A 41 17.17 -25.67 -7.43
N LYS A 42 16.94 -26.29 -8.59
CA LYS A 42 16.60 -25.63 -9.84
C LYS A 42 15.43 -26.35 -10.49
N GLU A 43 14.41 -25.59 -10.84
CA GLU A 43 13.25 -26.09 -11.58
C GLU A 43 12.91 -25.14 -12.74
N ASP A 44 13.20 -25.58 -13.96
CA ASP A 44 12.93 -24.86 -15.20
C ASP A 44 11.44 -24.95 -15.60
N SER A 45 10.58 -24.23 -14.87
CA SER A 45 9.18 -24.01 -15.25
C SER A 45 8.83 -22.54 -15.45
N ARG A 46 8.35 -22.23 -16.67
CA ARG A 46 7.83 -20.90 -17.05
C ARG A 46 6.59 -20.48 -16.26
N ASN A 47 5.92 -21.41 -15.58
CA ASN A 47 4.70 -21.18 -14.82
C ASN A 47 4.92 -21.00 -13.31
N CYS A 48 6.17 -20.75 -12.87
CA CYS A 48 6.49 -20.46 -11.47
C CYS A 48 5.89 -19.13 -11.00
N ARG A 49 4.80 -19.17 -10.22
CA ARG A 49 4.06 -17.98 -9.77
C ARG A 49 4.57 -17.41 -8.45
N SER A 50 5.07 -18.27 -7.57
CA SER A 50 5.37 -17.93 -6.18
C SER A 50 6.58 -18.71 -5.66
N ILE A 51 7.35 -18.03 -4.83
CA ILE A 51 8.40 -18.57 -3.95
C ILE A 51 8.12 -18.02 -2.54
N SER A 52 8.45 -18.79 -1.51
CA SER A 52 8.40 -18.35 -0.11
C SER A 52 9.34 -19.20 0.74
N PHE A 53 10.08 -18.58 1.65
CA PHE A 53 10.70 -19.27 2.78
C PHE A 53 9.78 -19.29 4.02
N SER A 54 9.88 -20.33 4.84
CA SER A 54 9.31 -20.33 6.19
C SER A 54 9.98 -19.26 7.07
N SER A 55 9.29 -18.79 8.11
CA SER A 55 9.82 -17.74 9.00
C SER A 55 11.12 -18.15 9.72
N ASP A 56 11.28 -19.44 10.01
CA ASP A 56 12.51 -20.03 10.56
C ASP A 56 13.52 -20.47 9.47
N GLY A 57 13.17 -20.32 8.19
CA GLY A 57 13.99 -20.70 7.03
C GLY A 57 14.30 -22.19 6.89
N ARG A 58 13.65 -23.08 7.64
CA ARG A 58 13.84 -24.54 7.51
C ARG A 58 13.16 -25.13 6.28
N SER A 59 12.11 -24.48 5.78
CA SER A 59 11.36 -24.91 4.59
C SER A 59 11.36 -23.82 3.53
N PHE A 60 11.42 -24.24 2.27
CA PHE A 60 11.27 -23.40 1.09
C PHE A 60 10.15 -23.98 0.21
N ALA A 61 9.14 -23.18 -0.12
CA ALA A 61 8.05 -23.59 -1.00
C ALA A 61 8.06 -22.78 -2.29
N TYR A 62 7.84 -23.46 -3.41
CA TYR A 62 7.61 -22.82 -4.70
C TYR A 62 6.52 -23.55 -5.48
N SER A 63 5.79 -22.80 -6.30
CA SER A 63 4.88 -23.35 -7.30
C SER A 63 5.63 -23.57 -8.61
N ASN A 64 5.47 -24.73 -9.25
CA ASN A 64 5.99 -24.99 -10.61
C ASN A 64 4.89 -24.87 -11.69
N GLY A 65 3.67 -24.50 -11.31
CA GLY A 65 2.51 -24.37 -12.21
C GLY A 65 1.74 -25.66 -12.46
N ASN A 66 2.25 -26.81 -12.02
CA ASN A 66 1.54 -28.09 -11.96
C ASN A 66 1.19 -28.45 -10.50
N GLU A 67 2.12 -28.17 -9.59
CA GLU A 67 2.08 -28.50 -8.16
C GLU A 67 2.89 -27.47 -7.36
N ILE A 68 2.78 -27.55 -6.03
CA ILE A 68 3.66 -26.84 -5.10
C ILE A 68 4.63 -27.86 -4.52
N LYS A 69 5.94 -27.58 -4.59
CA LYS A 69 6.98 -28.37 -3.95
C LYS A 69 7.45 -27.65 -2.69
N VAL A 70 7.54 -28.38 -1.58
CA VAL A 70 8.10 -27.89 -0.32
C VAL A 70 9.39 -28.65 -0.05
N ILE A 71 10.49 -27.91 0.08
CA ILE A 71 11.85 -28.41 0.21
C ILE A 71 12.38 -28.07 1.61
N ASN A 72 13.11 -28.99 2.23
CA ASN A 72 13.90 -28.75 3.45
C ASN A 72 15.21 -28.05 3.09
N THR A 73 15.51 -26.89 3.68
CA THR A 73 16.68 -26.07 3.33
C THR A 73 18.02 -26.60 3.84
N LYS A 74 18.02 -27.62 4.71
CA LYS A 74 19.26 -28.27 5.18
C LYS A 74 19.91 -29.12 4.08
N ASP A 75 19.10 -30.00 3.49
CA ASP A 75 19.55 -31.04 2.57
C ASP A 75 19.03 -30.82 1.14
N TRP A 76 18.24 -29.75 0.94
CA TRP A 76 17.54 -29.39 -0.29
C TRP A 76 16.65 -30.50 -0.89
N THR A 77 16.20 -31.42 -0.04
CA THR A 77 15.30 -32.53 -0.37
C THR A 77 13.82 -32.13 -0.32
N ILE A 78 13.01 -32.70 -1.20
CA ILE A 78 11.56 -32.49 -1.22
C ILE A 78 10.93 -33.16 0.00
N LYS A 79 10.29 -32.36 0.86
CA LYS A 79 9.55 -32.81 2.05
C LYS A 79 8.13 -33.25 1.70
N CYS A 80 7.42 -32.45 0.90
CA CYS A 80 6.08 -32.78 0.43
C CYS A 80 5.73 -32.03 -0.87
N THR A 81 4.73 -32.55 -1.58
CA THR A 81 4.22 -32.01 -2.84
C THR A 81 2.70 -31.86 -2.74
N LEU A 82 2.16 -30.72 -3.16
CA LEU A 82 0.74 -30.40 -3.06
C LEU A 82 0.14 -30.16 -4.47
N PRO A 83 -0.99 -30.80 -4.83
CA PRO A 83 -1.55 -30.77 -6.19
C PRO A 83 -2.33 -29.47 -6.48
N ARG A 84 -1.63 -28.33 -6.50
CA ARG A 84 -2.20 -26.98 -6.70
C ARG A 84 -1.52 -26.23 -7.84
N PRO A 85 -1.88 -26.51 -9.11
CA PRO A 85 -1.30 -25.85 -10.29
C PRO A 85 -1.61 -24.35 -10.39
N LYS A 86 -2.70 -23.88 -9.76
CA LYS A 86 -3.20 -22.51 -9.86
C LYS A 86 -2.83 -21.64 -8.65
N ALA A 87 -2.05 -22.16 -7.71
CA ALA A 87 -1.51 -21.40 -6.59
C ALA A 87 -0.73 -20.17 -7.09
N PHE A 88 -1.20 -19.00 -6.71
CA PHE A 88 -0.62 -17.70 -7.07
C PHE A 88 0.16 -17.11 -5.88
N TYR A 89 -0.32 -17.31 -4.66
CA TYR A 89 0.40 -16.94 -3.43
C TYR A 89 0.58 -18.14 -2.50
N LEU A 90 1.68 -18.10 -1.76
CA LEU A 90 2.07 -19.08 -0.74
C LEU A 90 2.45 -18.30 0.52
N LYS A 91 2.04 -18.77 1.69
CA LYS A 91 2.39 -18.16 2.98
C LYS A 91 2.50 -19.24 4.05
N PHE A 92 3.68 -19.38 4.65
CA PHE A 92 3.88 -20.25 5.81
C PHE A 92 3.25 -19.65 7.07
N SER A 93 2.84 -20.52 7.98
CA SER A 93 2.54 -20.16 9.37
C SER A 93 3.84 -19.85 10.16
N PRO A 94 3.76 -19.19 11.35
CA PRO A 94 4.92 -18.65 12.07
C PRO A 94 6.04 -19.63 12.45
N LEU A 95 5.73 -20.90 12.74
CA LEU A 95 6.70 -21.97 13.00
C LEU A 95 6.93 -22.86 11.77
N GLY A 96 6.21 -22.62 10.68
CA GLY A 96 6.36 -23.35 9.42
C GLY A 96 5.77 -24.77 9.42
N ASN A 97 4.81 -25.09 10.29
CA ASN A 97 4.11 -26.39 10.22
C ASN A 97 2.95 -26.39 9.20
N TYR A 98 2.36 -25.24 8.90
CA TYR A 98 1.28 -25.09 7.93
C TYR A 98 1.68 -24.22 6.74
N LEU A 99 1.13 -24.55 5.57
CA LEU A 99 1.26 -23.75 4.35
C LEU A 99 -0.12 -23.31 3.86
N SER A 100 -0.34 -21.99 3.82
CA SER A 100 -1.52 -21.38 3.24
C SER A 100 -1.27 -21.11 1.76
N THR A 101 -2.21 -21.49 0.90
CA THR A 101 -2.12 -21.35 -0.56
C THR A 101 -3.35 -20.61 -1.07
N TRP A 102 -3.17 -19.67 -2.01
CA TRP A 102 -4.28 -18.94 -2.63
C TRP A 102 -4.22 -19.03 -4.15
N GLU A 103 -5.34 -19.41 -4.74
CA GLU A 103 -5.61 -19.47 -6.17
C GLU A 103 -6.57 -18.35 -6.59
N LEU A 104 -6.51 -17.92 -7.85
CA LEU A 104 -7.47 -16.93 -8.36
C LEU A 104 -8.90 -17.49 -8.33
N TYR A 105 -9.82 -16.79 -7.67
CA TYR A 105 -11.23 -17.18 -7.62
C TYR A 105 -11.85 -17.22 -9.03
N THR A 106 -12.29 -18.40 -9.46
CA THR A 106 -12.97 -18.61 -10.74
C THR A 106 -14.36 -19.22 -10.54
N VAL A 107 -15.37 -18.65 -11.18
CA VAL A 107 -16.72 -19.22 -11.28
C VAL A 107 -16.84 -19.97 -12.60
N THR A 108 -17.23 -21.24 -12.55
CA THR A 108 -17.55 -22.03 -13.75
C THR A 108 -19.07 -22.17 -13.90
N LYS A 109 -19.53 -22.53 -15.11
CA LYS A 109 -20.97 -22.75 -15.36
C LYS A 109 -21.55 -23.86 -14.48
N ASP A 110 -20.73 -24.85 -14.13
CA ASP A 110 -21.12 -26.03 -13.35
C ASP A 110 -21.11 -25.76 -11.83
N LYS A 111 -20.43 -24.70 -11.38
CA LYS A 111 -20.36 -24.26 -9.98
C LYS A 111 -20.52 -22.73 -9.88
N PRO A 112 -21.76 -22.20 -10.00
CA PRO A 112 -22.04 -20.76 -9.97
C PRO A 112 -21.69 -20.10 -8.62
N GLU A 113 -21.60 -20.86 -7.53
CA GLU A 113 -21.16 -20.37 -6.21
C GLU A 113 -19.63 -20.22 -6.10
N GLY A 114 -18.88 -20.72 -7.09
CA GLY A 114 -17.42 -20.77 -7.12
C GLY A 114 -16.83 -21.96 -6.35
N SER A 115 -15.60 -22.35 -6.70
CA SER A 115 -14.85 -23.33 -5.91
C SER A 115 -14.06 -22.65 -4.78
N PRO A 116 -13.78 -23.35 -3.67
CA PRO A 116 -12.75 -22.94 -2.72
C PRO A 116 -11.45 -22.63 -3.47
N ASN A 117 -10.77 -21.56 -3.06
CA ASN A 117 -9.57 -21.06 -3.71
C ASN A 117 -8.46 -20.69 -2.71
N MET A 118 -8.78 -20.61 -1.42
CA MET A 118 -7.78 -20.60 -0.35
C MET A 118 -7.80 -21.97 0.34
N PHE A 119 -6.61 -22.52 0.61
CA PHE A 119 -6.41 -23.79 1.29
C PHE A 119 -5.32 -23.66 2.35
N ILE A 120 -5.40 -24.45 3.43
CA ILE A 120 -4.33 -24.61 4.42
C ILE A 120 -3.95 -26.09 4.48
N TYR A 121 -2.64 -26.36 4.35
CA TYR A 121 -2.05 -27.69 4.39
C TYR A 121 -1.19 -27.87 5.62
N GLU A 122 -1.26 -29.05 6.24
CA GLU A 122 -0.28 -29.46 7.25
C GLU A 122 0.95 -30.08 6.56
N LEU A 123 2.15 -29.56 6.85
CA LEU A 123 3.39 -29.94 6.15
C LEU A 123 4.06 -31.20 6.72
N SER A 124 3.56 -31.77 7.82
CA SER A 124 3.99 -33.08 8.35
C SER A 124 3.28 -34.24 7.65
N SER A 125 1.98 -34.10 7.39
CA SER A 125 1.12 -35.13 6.79
C SER A 125 0.85 -34.91 5.29
N GLY A 126 1.00 -33.68 4.79
CA GLY A 126 0.61 -33.29 3.43
C GLY A 126 -0.90 -33.12 3.24
N LEU A 127 -1.70 -33.25 4.31
CA LEU A 127 -3.16 -33.20 4.24
C LEU A 127 -3.70 -31.78 4.14
N GLN A 128 -4.79 -31.62 3.39
CA GLN A 128 -5.58 -30.39 3.38
C GLN A 128 -6.41 -30.34 4.67
N MET A 129 -6.15 -29.34 5.52
CA MET A 129 -6.83 -29.19 6.80
C MET A 129 -7.98 -28.18 6.76
N PHE A 130 -7.93 -27.22 5.82
CA PHE A 130 -8.93 -26.17 5.68
C PHE A 130 -9.07 -25.74 4.23
N ASP A 131 -10.28 -25.37 3.81
CA ASP A 131 -10.55 -24.72 2.53
C ASP A 131 -11.67 -23.68 2.64
N VAL A 132 -11.54 -22.59 1.86
CA VAL A 132 -12.54 -21.53 1.83
C VAL A 132 -12.54 -20.77 0.50
N VAL A 133 -13.69 -20.16 0.20
CA VAL A 133 -13.85 -19.18 -0.88
C VAL A 133 -13.45 -17.79 -0.37
N GLN A 134 -12.31 -17.28 -0.82
CA GLN A 134 -11.85 -15.92 -0.57
C GLN A 134 -11.81 -15.13 -1.90
N LYS A 135 -12.76 -14.20 -2.05
CA LYS A 135 -12.95 -13.42 -3.29
C LYS A 135 -11.97 -12.25 -3.42
N ASN A 136 -11.44 -11.75 -2.29
CA ASN A 136 -10.46 -10.68 -2.29
C ASN A 136 -9.06 -11.24 -2.54
N GLN A 137 -8.26 -10.52 -3.34
CA GLN A 137 -6.84 -10.84 -3.56
C GLN A 137 -5.93 -10.21 -2.49
N THR A 138 -6.37 -9.13 -1.84
CA THR A 138 -5.71 -8.56 -0.65
C THR A 138 -6.25 -9.22 0.61
N ASP A 139 -5.43 -9.23 1.67
CA ASP A 139 -5.83 -9.66 3.02
C ASP A 139 -6.42 -11.09 3.05
N TRP A 140 -5.96 -11.93 2.11
CA TRP A 140 -6.36 -13.33 2.00
C TRP A 140 -5.69 -14.21 3.05
N GLU A 141 -4.53 -13.81 3.56
CA GLU A 141 -3.71 -14.64 4.42
C GLU A 141 -4.33 -14.81 5.82
N PRO A 142 -4.40 -16.06 6.35
CA PRO A 142 -4.91 -16.29 7.69
C PRO A 142 -3.94 -15.73 8.72
N SER A 143 -4.47 -15.06 9.75
CA SER A 143 -3.66 -14.55 10.85
C SER A 143 -3.47 -15.66 11.88
N TRP A 144 -2.22 -16.07 12.11
CA TRP A 144 -1.84 -17.12 13.05
C TRP A 144 -1.32 -16.56 14.38
N SER A 145 -1.51 -17.30 15.46
CA SER A 145 -0.75 -17.10 16.70
C SER A 145 0.69 -17.60 16.55
N SER A 146 1.62 -17.08 17.36
CA SER A 146 3.05 -17.43 17.26
C SER A 146 3.40 -18.85 17.67
N ASP A 147 2.54 -19.51 18.44
CA ASP A 147 2.61 -20.93 18.81
C ASP A 147 1.82 -21.83 17.84
N GLU A 148 1.18 -21.25 16.82
CA GLU A 148 0.26 -21.92 15.89
C GLU A 148 -0.93 -22.64 16.54
N SER A 149 -1.25 -22.35 17.81
CA SER A 149 -2.42 -22.95 18.50
C SER A 149 -3.76 -22.42 17.99
N LEU A 150 -3.77 -21.25 17.34
CA LEU A 150 -4.95 -20.55 16.85
C LEU A 150 -4.67 -19.89 15.49
N PHE A 151 -5.63 -19.93 14.58
CA PHE A 151 -5.70 -18.97 13.47
C PHE A 151 -7.06 -18.26 13.39
N ALA A 152 -7.05 -17.08 12.79
CA ALA A 152 -8.21 -16.24 12.55
C ALA A 152 -8.28 -15.79 11.09
N ILE A 153 -9.48 -15.77 10.52
CA ILE A 153 -9.75 -15.33 9.14
C ILE A 153 -11.11 -14.63 9.06
N VAL A 154 -11.23 -13.61 8.19
CA VAL A 154 -12.51 -12.94 7.95
C VAL A 154 -13.23 -13.58 6.76
N ILE A 155 -14.42 -14.13 7.01
CA ILE A 155 -15.28 -14.76 6.01
C ILE A 155 -16.66 -14.08 6.06
N GLY A 156 -17.11 -13.54 4.94
CA GLY A 156 -18.40 -12.82 4.85
C GLY A 156 -18.50 -11.50 5.65
N GLY A 157 -17.44 -11.10 6.36
CA GLY A 157 -17.44 -9.97 7.31
C GLY A 157 -17.53 -10.39 8.79
N GLU A 158 -17.64 -11.69 9.08
CA GLU A 158 -17.39 -12.26 10.41
C GLU A 158 -15.92 -12.72 10.49
N ALA A 159 -15.22 -12.37 11.57
CA ALA A 159 -13.92 -12.94 11.89
C ALA A 159 -14.15 -14.25 12.64
N LEU A 160 -13.72 -15.36 12.04
CA LEU A 160 -13.83 -16.72 12.57
C LEU A 160 -12.48 -17.16 13.16
N PHE A 161 -12.54 -17.87 14.29
CA PHE A 161 -11.38 -18.37 15.04
C PHE A 161 -11.40 -19.90 15.06
N TYR A 162 -10.24 -20.51 14.82
CA TYR A 162 -10.07 -21.97 14.73
C TYR A 162 -8.90 -22.39 15.61
N ASP A 163 -9.18 -23.11 16.70
CA ASP A 163 -8.15 -23.65 17.59
C ASP A 163 -7.62 -24.99 17.04
N VAL A 164 -6.31 -25.13 16.96
CA VAL A 164 -5.61 -26.35 16.48
C VAL A 164 -5.59 -27.44 17.55
N SER A 165 -5.59 -27.07 18.83
CA SER A 165 -5.45 -27.97 19.98
C SER A 165 -6.76 -28.54 20.54
N GLY A 166 -7.89 -28.38 19.83
CA GLY A 166 -9.19 -28.94 20.21
C GLY A 166 -9.54 -30.25 19.49
N ASP A 167 -10.74 -30.78 19.74
CA ASP A 167 -11.28 -31.97 19.04
C ASP A 167 -11.41 -31.79 17.50
N SER A 168 -11.30 -30.55 17.01
CA SER A 168 -11.45 -30.17 15.61
C SER A 168 -10.13 -30.02 14.86
N LYS A 169 -9.28 -31.06 14.85
CA LYS A 169 -8.04 -31.08 14.03
C LYS A 169 -8.28 -30.72 12.55
N ASN A 170 -9.46 -31.04 12.02
CA ASN A 170 -9.85 -30.81 10.63
C ASN A 170 -10.48 -29.43 10.37
N PHE A 171 -10.36 -28.47 11.30
CA PHE A 171 -10.88 -27.09 11.21
C PHE A 171 -12.33 -26.94 10.71
N SER A 172 -13.17 -27.98 10.90
CA SER A 172 -14.50 -28.08 10.30
C SER A 172 -15.52 -27.10 10.90
N HIS A 173 -15.27 -26.65 12.13
CA HIS A 173 -16.09 -25.66 12.83
C HIS A 173 -15.20 -24.61 13.47
N SER A 174 -15.60 -23.33 13.37
CA SER A 174 -14.94 -22.25 14.09
C SER A 174 -15.32 -22.29 15.56
N THR A 175 -14.35 -22.29 16.48
CA THR A 175 -14.60 -22.27 17.93
C THR A 175 -15.34 -21.00 18.36
N ARG A 176 -14.96 -19.86 17.78
CA ARG A 176 -15.51 -18.54 18.12
C ARG A 176 -15.68 -17.69 16.87
N LYS A 177 -16.54 -16.68 16.97
CA LYS A 177 -16.70 -15.64 15.95
C LYS A 177 -16.98 -14.27 16.54
N ILE A 178 -16.58 -13.22 15.82
CA ILE A 178 -16.85 -11.82 16.17
C ILE A 178 -17.03 -10.98 14.90
N GLY A 179 -17.80 -9.90 14.98
CA GLY A 179 -18.02 -8.99 13.84
C GLY A 179 -19.36 -9.21 13.14
N GLY A 180 -19.34 -9.31 11.81
CA GLY A 180 -20.54 -9.33 10.95
C GLY A 180 -20.70 -8.09 10.06
N SER A 181 -19.68 -7.24 9.96
CA SER A 181 -19.65 -6.07 9.07
C SER A 181 -18.76 -6.34 7.86
N ARG A 182 -19.26 -6.06 6.65
CA ARG A 182 -18.45 -6.17 5.43
C ARG A 182 -17.25 -5.22 5.51
N GLY A 183 -16.07 -5.72 5.18
CA GLY A 183 -14.80 -4.97 5.31
C GLY A 183 -14.17 -5.02 6.70
N ALA A 184 -14.63 -5.89 7.61
CA ALA A 184 -13.91 -6.18 8.84
C ALA A 184 -12.52 -6.77 8.54
N VAL A 185 -11.53 -6.45 9.39
CA VAL A 185 -10.17 -7.00 9.33
C VAL A 185 -9.81 -7.55 10.72
N VAL A 186 -9.20 -8.73 10.77
CA VAL A 186 -8.72 -9.35 12.02
C VAL A 186 -7.21 -9.57 11.95
N SER A 187 -6.53 -9.36 13.06
CA SER A 187 -5.11 -9.69 13.19
C SER A 187 -4.77 -10.13 14.61
N LEU A 188 -4.08 -11.26 14.73
CA LEU A 188 -3.56 -11.82 15.98
C LEU A 188 -2.19 -11.20 16.30
N SER A 189 -1.93 -10.95 17.58
CA SER A 189 -0.65 -10.44 18.05
C SER A 189 0.44 -11.52 17.97
N PRO A 190 1.63 -11.22 17.43
CA PRO A 190 2.78 -12.10 17.56
C PRO A 190 3.33 -12.09 19.01
N GLY A 191 4.02 -13.16 19.41
CA GLY A 191 4.70 -13.24 20.70
C GLY A 191 3.88 -13.95 21.79
N ALA A 192 3.30 -13.20 22.72
CA ALA A 192 2.74 -13.76 23.95
C ALA A 192 1.41 -14.51 23.73
N CYS A 193 1.32 -15.74 24.22
CA CYS A 193 0.10 -16.53 24.26
C CYS A 193 -0.57 -16.53 25.66
N PRO A 194 -1.92 -16.52 25.75
CA PRO A 194 -2.87 -16.46 24.64
C PRO A 194 -2.85 -15.09 23.94
N PRO A 195 -3.00 -15.06 22.60
CA PRO A 195 -2.76 -13.86 21.80
C PRO A 195 -3.79 -12.76 22.08
N CYS A 196 -3.36 -11.52 21.87
CA CYS A 196 -4.26 -10.39 21.73
C CYS A 196 -4.81 -10.37 20.29
N VAL A 197 -6.05 -9.91 20.14
CA VAL A 197 -6.79 -9.92 18.86
C VAL A 197 -7.20 -8.49 18.55
N ALA A 198 -6.70 -7.93 17.46
CA ALA A 198 -7.17 -6.67 16.90
C ALA A 198 -8.29 -6.97 15.89
N VAL A 199 -9.47 -6.39 16.11
CA VAL A 199 -10.63 -6.49 15.21
C VAL A 199 -11.03 -5.09 14.78
N TYR A 200 -10.86 -4.82 13.49
CA TYR A 200 -11.40 -3.63 12.84
C TYR A 200 -12.81 -3.88 12.33
N THR A 201 -13.73 -2.96 12.64
CA THR A 201 -15.12 -2.97 12.18
C THR A 201 -15.42 -1.63 11.50
N PRO A 202 -15.71 -1.61 10.18
CA PRO A 202 -16.12 -0.41 9.47
C PRO A 202 -17.42 0.22 10.01
N GLY A 203 -17.48 1.54 10.04
CA GLY A 203 -18.64 2.30 10.51
C GLY A 203 -19.83 2.25 9.54
N SER A 204 -20.93 1.63 9.95
CA SER A 204 -22.15 1.55 9.12
C SER A 204 -22.93 2.88 9.09
N LYS A 205 -23.53 3.22 7.94
CA LYS A 205 -24.51 4.32 7.76
C LYS A 205 -24.11 5.69 8.35
N GLY A 206 -22.83 6.06 8.28
CA GLY A 206 -22.32 7.34 8.79
C GLY A 206 -21.84 7.29 10.25
N GLY A 207 -21.95 6.15 10.93
CA GLY A 207 -21.28 5.92 12.20
C GLY A 207 -19.75 5.86 12.06
N PRO A 208 -19.01 6.06 13.17
CA PRO A 208 -17.55 5.98 13.17
C PRO A 208 -17.08 4.56 12.90
N SER A 209 -15.90 4.43 12.29
CA SER A 209 -15.20 3.14 12.25
C SER A 209 -14.47 2.91 13.57
N MET A 210 -14.31 1.64 13.97
CA MET A 210 -13.65 1.30 15.23
C MET A 210 -12.74 0.10 15.10
N CYS A 211 -11.60 0.15 15.79
CA CYS A 211 -10.80 -1.03 16.09
C CYS A 211 -10.85 -1.32 17.57
N LYS A 212 -11.06 -2.60 17.91
CA LYS A 212 -11.08 -3.11 19.28
C LYS A 212 -10.00 -4.16 19.47
N LEU A 213 -9.39 -4.13 20.64
CA LEU A 213 -8.36 -5.05 21.08
C LEU A 213 -8.93 -5.98 22.14
N TYR A 214 -8.84 -7.29 21.94
CA TYR A 214 -9.30 -8.30 22.89
C TYR A 214 -8.13 -9.18 23.32
N LYS A 215 -8.29 -9.94 24.42
CA LYS A 215 -7.40 -11.04 24.76
C LYS A 215 -8.13 -12.35 24.50
N TYR A 216 -7.58 -13.23 23.66
CA TYR A 216 -8.18 -14.54 23.45
C TYR A 216 -8.17 -15.34 24.77
N PRO A 217 -9.23 -16.11 25.12
CA PRO A 217 -10.48 -16.34 24.38
C PRO A 217 -11.62 -15.33 24.67
N SER A 218 -11.39 -14.31 25.49
CA SER A 218 -12.34 -13.30 25.92
C SER A 218 -12.67 -12.26 24.82
N LEU A 219 -13.49 -12.68 23.86
CA LEU A 219 -13.89 -11.90 22.68
C LEU A 219 -15.22 -11.13 22.85
N SER A 220 -15.76 -11.04 24.07
CA SER A 220 -17.02 -10.32 24.33
C SER A 220 -16.84 -8.81 24.12
N PRO A 221 -17.79 -8.07 23.49
CA PRO A 221 -17.66 -6.64 23.20
C PRO A 221 -17.36 -5.72 24.40
N ASN A 222 -17.73 -6.16 25.61
CA ASN A 222 -17.50 -5.46 26.89
C ASN A 222 -16.15 -5.80 27.54
N GLN A 223 -15.39 -6.75 26.98
CA GLN A 223 -14.08 -7.21 27.46
C GLN A 223 -12.93 -6.73 26.55
N ALA A 224 -13.18 -5.70 25.72
CA ALA A 224 -12.14 -5.06 24.93
C ALA A 224 -11.16 -4.31 25.85
N ILE A 225 -9.86 -4.63 25.73
CA ILE A 225 -8.76 -4.00 26.46
C ILE A 225 -8.63 -2.53 26.03
N ALA A 226 -8.61 -2.31 24.72
CA ALA A 226 -8.49 -1.00 24.11
C ALA A 226 -9.51 -0.87 22.99
N CYS A 227 -10.06 0.33 22.81
CA CYS A 227 -11.00 0.63 21.75
C CYS A 227 -10.65 2.00 21.16
N LYS A 228 -10.29 2.04 19.87
CA LYS A 228 -10.05 3.29 19.15
C LYS A 228 -11.12 3.47 18.10
N SER A 229 -11.94 4.51 18.26
CA SER A 229 -12.82 5.03 17.23
C SER A 229 -12.10 6.10 16.42
N PHE A 230 -12.44 6.18 15.14
CA PHE A 230 -12.00 7.21 14.20
C PHE A 230 -13.12 7.48 13.18
N PHE A 231 -12.94 8.52 12.37
CA PHE A 231 -13.88 8.80 11.28
C PHE A 231 -13.89 7.64 10.26
N GLN A 232 -14.81 7.65 9.30
CA GLN A 232 -14.92 6.55 8.35
C GLN A 232 -13.59 6.32 7.62
N ALA A 233 -13.16 5.06 7.56
CA ALA A 233 -11.98 4.60 6.84
C ALA A 233 -12.38 3.43 5.94
N ASP A 234 -11.97 3.49 4.67
CA ASP A 234 -12.34 2.49 3.67
C ASP A 234 -11.41 1.27 3.74
N ARG A 235 -10.15 1.48 4.16
CA ARG A 235 -9.17 0.41 4.41
C ARG A 235 -8.37 0.71 5.68
N VAL A 236 -7.94 -0.35 6.37
CA VAL A 236 -7.10 -0.29 7.57
C VAL A 236 -6.06 -1.43 7.53
N GLU A 237 -4.78 -1.07 7.60
CA GLU A 237 -3.67 -2.01 7.78
C GLU A 237 -3.33 -2.11 9.28
N LEU A 238 -3.29 -3.35 9.80
CA LEU A 238 -2.99 -3.63 11.22
C LEU A 238 -1.54 -4.12 11.34
N LEU A 239 -0.67 -3.24 11.85
CA LEU A 239 0.77 -3.46 11.96
C LEU A 239 1.16 -3.72 13.42
N TRP A 240 1.37 -4.98 13.81
CA TRP A 240 1.83 -5.33 15.15
C TRP A 240 3.33 -5.12 15.34
N ASN A 241 3.74 -4.73 16.55
CA ASN A 241 5.12 -4.83 16.97
C ASN A 241 5.51 -6.30 17.22
N LYS A 242 6.80 -6.63 17.12
CA LYS A 242 7.31 -8.02 17.21
C LYS A 242 6.92 -8.75 18.52
N ARG A 243 6.72 -7.99 19.61
CA ARG A 243 6.34 -8.51 20.94
C ARG A 243 4.83 -8.64 21.16
N GLY A 244 4.00 -8.20 20.22
CA GLY A 244 2.55 -8.16 20.35
C GLY A 244 2.01 -7.19 21.41
N SER A 245 2.85 -6.30 21.96
CA SER A 245 2.46 -5.36 23.02
C SER A 245 1.77 -4.10 22.49
N GLY A 246 1.79 -3.88 21.17
CA GLY A 246 1.11 -2.76 20.54
C GLY A 246 0.94 -2.94 19.04
N VAL A 247 -0.10 -2.31 18.50
CA VAL A 247 -0.50 -2.33 17.10
C VAL A 247 -0.64 -0.90 16.58
N LEU A 248 -0.09 -0.65 15.40
CA LEU A 248 -0.34 0.55 14.61
C LEU A 248 -1.46 0.27 13.61
N LEU A 249 -2.32 1.25 13.43
CA LEU A 249 -3.46 1.21 12.53
C LEU A 249 -3.25 2.29 11.49
N LEU A 250 -2.82 1.90 10.28
CA LEU A 250 -2.75 2.82 9.16
C LEU A 250 -4.13 2.80 8.48
N THR A 251 -4.87 3.88 8.68
CA THR A 251 -6.21 4.08 8.12
C THR A 251 -6.12 4.87 6.82
N SER A 252 -6.96 4.56 5.84
CA SER A 252 -7.05 5.32 4.59
C SER A 252 -8.50 5.46 4.12
N THR A 253 -8.87 6.65 3.66
CA THR A 253 -10.08 6.90 2.86
C THR A 253 -9.75 7.03 1.39
N GLU A 254 -10.67 6.64 0.51
CA GLU A 254 -10.50 6.80 -0.94
C GLU A 254 -10.94 8.18 -1.44
N VAL A 255 -11.92 8.81 -0.77
CA VAL A 255 -12.38 10.18 -1.05
C VAL A 255 -12.57 10.91 0.27
N ASP A 256 -11.89 12.05 0.45
CA ASP A 256 -12.17 12.90 1.62
C ASP A 256 -13.50 13.63 1.43
N LYS A 257 -14.42 13.41 2.36
CA LYS A 257 -15.74 14.05 2.39
C LYS A 257 -15.66 15.56 2.69
N SER A 258 -14.53 16.05 3.16
CA SER A 258 -14.25 17.49 3.28
C SER A 258 -14.07 18.16 1.91
N GLY A 259 -13.75 17.40 0.86
CA GLY A 259 -13.36 17.92 -0.46
C GLY A 259 -11.93 18.46 -0.53
N ALA A 260 -11.14 18.42 0.56
CA ALA A 260 -9.78 18.97 0.60
C ALA A 260 -8.76 18.16 -0.22
N SER A 261 -8.96 16.83 -0.35
CA SER A 261 -8.07 15.97 -1.13
C SER A 261 -8.83 15.01 -2.06
N TYR A 262 -8.46 15.05 -3.34
CA TYR A 262 -8.95 14.10 -4.35
C TYR A 262 -8.38 12.68 -4.17
N TYR A 263 -7.24 12.56 -3.48
CA TYR A 263 -6.55 11.30 -3.20
C TYR A 263 -6.89 10.69 -1.83
N GLY A 264 -7.95 11.19 -1.18
CA GLY A 264 -8.34 10.75 0.16
C GLY A 264 -7.37 11.20 1.25
N ASN A 265 -7.53 10.63 2.44
CA ASN A 265 -6.75 11.00 3.63
C ASN A 265 -6.24 9.73 4.33
N GLN A 266 -5.06 9.81 4.95
CA GLN A 266 -4.45 8.74 5.71
C GLN A 266 -4.13 9.21 7.13
N ALA A 267 -4.54 8.44 8.13
CA ALA A 267 -4.23 8.71 9.52
C ALA A 267 -3.64 7.47 10.20
N LEU A 268 -2.63 7.70 11.03
CA LEU A 268 -1.94 6.67 11.80
C LEU A 268 -2.39 6.72 13.26
N HIS A 269 -2.87 5.59 13.77
CA HIS A 269 -3.23 5.44 15.18
C HIS A 269 -2.41 4.33 15.82
N PHE A 270 -2.28 4.36 17.15
CA PHE A 270 -1.61 3.35 17.96
C PHE A 270 -2.56 2.83 19.04
N MET A 271 -2.51 1.53 19.31
CA MET A 271 -3.19 0.88 20.43
C MET A 271 -2.23 -0.07 21.14
N ALA A 272 -2.18 -0.02 22.47
CA ALA A 272 -1.36 -0.90 23.30
C ALA A 272 -2.21 -2.00 23.94
N THR A 273 -1.59 -3.16 24.22
CA THR A 273 -2.22 -4.24 25.02
C THR A 273 -2.41 -3.90 26.50
N LYS A 274 -2.01 -2.69 26.91
CA LYS A 274 -2.26 -2.12 28.25
C LYS A 274 -3.55 -1.30 28.36
N GLY A 275 -4.22 -1.02 27.24
CA GLY A 275 -5.43 -0.19 27.18
C GLY A 275 -5.22 1.17 26.51
N ASP A 276 -3.98 1.65 26.43
CA ASP A 276 -3.64 2.94 25.83
C ASP A 276 -4.03 2.99 24.34
N SER A 277 -4.54 4.14 23.88
CA SER A 277 -4.67 4.42 22.44
C SER A 277 -4.43 5.89 22.11
N CYS A 278 -3.44 6.16 21.24
CA CYS A 278 -3.12 7.49 20.74
C CYS A 278 -3.37 7.60 19.22
N SER A 279 -3.59 8.82 18.74
CA SER A 279 -3.33 9.12 17.33
C SER A 279 -1.88 9.56 17.23
N VAL A 280 -1.15 9.08 16.22
CA VAL A 280 0.25 9.50 16.02
C VAL A 280 0.24 10.90 15.39
N PRO A 281 0.80 11.93 16.04
CA PRO A 281 0.88 13.26 15.45
C PRO A 281 1.94 13.30 14.34
N LEU A 282 1.53 13.71 13.15
CA LEU A 282 2.41 13.90 12.00
C LEU A 282 2.69 15.39 11.82
N SER A 283 3.97 15.78 11.86
CA SER A 283 4.39 17.20 11.86
C SER A 283 4.35 17.90 10.49
N LYS A 284 3.88 17.22 9.45
CA LYS A 284 3.85 17.67 8.05
C LYS A 284 2.62 17.08 7.37
N GLU A 285 1.89 17.93 6.65
CA GLU A 285 0.70 17.52 5.89
C GLU A 285 1.05 16.67 4.67
N GLY A 286 0.17 15.72 4.35
CA GLY A 286 0.26 14.81 3.22
C GLY A 286 0.13 13.34 3.63
N PRO A 287 0.23 12.41 2.67
CA PRO A 287 0.03 10.98 2.90
C PRO A 287 1.13 10.33 3.74
N VAL A 288 0.84 9.16 4.28
CA VAL A 288 1.80 8.28 4.96
C VAL A 288 2.32 7.25 3.95
N HIS A 289 3.55 7.45 3.48
CA HIS A 289 4.16 6.57 2.46
C HIS A 289 4.60 5.23 3.03
N CYS A 290 5.08 5.21 4.27
CA CYS A 290 5.57 3.99 4.91
C CYS A 290 5.51 4.06 6.44
N VAL A 291 5.12 2.95 7.06
CA VAL A 291 5.20 2.71 8.51
C VAL A 291 5.92 1.39 8.73
N LYS A 292 6.94 1.37 9.59
CA LYS A 292 7.59 0.12 10.02
C LYS A 292 7.94 0.13 11.50
N TRP A 293 7.70 -0.99 12.16
CA TRP A 293 8.18 -1.26 13.52
C TRP A 293 9.67 -1.57 13.52
N SER A 294 10.38 -1.08 14.54
CA SER A 294 11.71 -1.60 14.88
C SER A 294 11.58 -3.05 15.36
N PRO A 295 12.48 -3.97 14.94
CA PRO A 295 12.52 -5.34 15.46
C PRO A 295 12.71 -5.44 16.98
N LYS A 296 13.22 -4.39 17.63
CA LYS A 296 13.29 -4.27 19.11
C LYS A 296 11.92 -4.05 19.76
N ALA A 297 10.89 -3.76 18.97
CA ALA A 297 9.50 -3.54 19.37
C ALA A 297 9.26 -2.35 20.33
N THR A 298 10.24 -1.45 20.47
CA THR A 298 10.21 -0.24 21.32
C THR A 298 9.88 1.05 20.57
N GLU A 299 10.09 1.05 19.25
CA GLU A 299 10.06 2.25 18.41
C GLU A 299 9.56 1.89 17.00
N PHE A 300 9.11 2.88 16.24
CA PHE A 300 8.69 2.72 14.84
C PHE A 300 9.09 3.93 14.01
N VAL A 301 9.35 3.74 12.72
CA VAL A 301 9.61 4.82 11.76
C VAL A 301 8.37 5.06 10.91
N VAL A 302 8.06 6.34 10.72
CA VAL A 302 7.01 6.81 9.80
C VAL A 302 7.64 7.72 8.76
N VAL A 303 7.35 7.48 7.48
CA VAL A 303 7.69 8.34 6.35
C VAL A 303 6.39 8.96 5.83
N TYR A 304 6.27 10.28 5.90
CA TYR A 304 5.00 10.98 5.70
C TYR A 304 5.15 12.38 5.09
N GLY A 305 4.03 12.92 4.62
CA GLY A 305 3.91 14.27 4.06
C GLY A 305 4.16 14.32 2.55
N PHE A 306 3.83 15.46 1.94
CA PHE A 306 4.11 15.70 0.53
C PHE A 306 5.62 15.73 0.23
N MET A 307 6.01 15.27 -0.95
CA MET A 307 7.43 15.20 -1.36
C MET A 307 8.06 16.60 -1.44
N PRO A 308 9.28 16.84 -0.89
CA PRO A 308 10.14 15.88 -0.18
C PRO A 308 9.53 15.45 1.16
N SER A 309 9.38 14.14 1.36
CA SER A 309 8.72 13.58 2.54
C SER A 309 9.58 13.80 3.79
N LYS A 310 8.93 13.79 4.94
CA LYS A 310 9.59 13.79 6.24
C LYS A 310 9.65 12.36 6.79
N ALA A 311 10.77 11.99 7.40
CA ALA A 311 10.90 10.71 8.10
C ALA A 311 11.23 10.95 9.57
N ALA A 312 10.51 10.30 10.49
CA ALA A 312 10.75 10.42 11.92
C ALA A 312 10.63 9.07 12.65
N LEU A 313 11.41 8.92 13.71
CA LEU A 313 11.39 7.80 14.65
C LEU A 313 10.49 8.16 15.83
N TYR A 314 9.54 7.29 16.15
CA TYR A 314 8.57 7.45 17.23
C TYR A 314 8.73 6.37 18.31
N ASN A 315 8.42 6.72 19.56
CA ASN A 315 8.36 5.78 20.69
C ASN A 315 6.94 5.17 20.85
N LEU A 316 6.77 4.24 21.79
CA LEU A 316 5.47 3.65 22.15
C LEU A 316 4.43 4.64 22.73
N LYS A 317 4.81 5.89 23.05
CA LYS A 317 3.90 6.94 23.52
C LYS A 317 3.37 7.84 22.39
N CYS A 318 3.70 7.54 21.14
CA CYS A 318 3.46 8.41 19.98
C CYS A 318 4.33 9.70 19.92
N ASP A 319 5.41 9.82 20.71
CA ASP A 319 6.33 10.98 20.66
C ASP A 319 7.48 10.77 19.66
N VAL A 320 7.97 11.85 19.04
CA VAL A 320 9.15 11.83 18.16
C VAL A 320 10.45 11.72 18.98
N VAL A 321 11.20 10.64 18.77
CA VAL A 321 12.53 10.36 19.38
C VAL A 321 13.68 10.93 18.54
N PHE A 322 13.49 10.98 17.22
CA PHE A 322 14.45 11.53 16.28
C PHE A 322 13.76 11.93 14.97
N ASP A 323 14.23 13.01 14.37
CA ASP A 323 13.76 13.53 13.09
C ASP A 323 14.88 13.36 12.07
N PHE A 324 14.67 12.54 11.04
CA PHE A 324 15.66 12.32 9.97
C PHE A 324 15.64 13.44 8.92
N GLY A 325 14.82 14.48 9.13
CA GLY A 325 14.63 15.59 8.21
C GLY A 325 13.83 15.22 6.97
N GLU A 326 13.79 16.16 6.02
CA GLU A 326 13.09 16.00 4.75
C GLU A 326 14.01 15.42 3.67
N GLY A 327 13.44 14.57 2.80
CA GLY A 327 14.18 14.01 1.67
C GLY A 327 13.30 13.31 0.64
N PRO A 328 13.85 12.95 -0.54
CA PRO A 328 13.16 12.20 -1.58
C PRO A 328 13.08 10.71 -1.20
N ARG A 329 12.34 10.42 -0.13
CA ARG A 329 12.19 9.10 0.51
C ARG A 329 10.71 8.68 0.42
N ASN A 330 10.42 7.39 0.30
CA ASN A 330 9.07 6.85 0.40
C ASN A 330 8.99 5.49 1.12
N CYS A 331 10.13 4.87 1.43
CA CYS A 331 10.20 3.59 2.10
C CYS A 331 11.21 3.63 3.26
N ALA A 332 10.95 2.85 4.29
CA ALA A 332 11.88 2.62 5.40
C ALA A 332 12.04 1.12 5.64
N TYR A 333 13.25 0.66 5.93
CA TYR A 333 13.55 -0.74 6.19
C TYR A 333 14.55 -0.85 7.35
N PHE A 334 14.11 -1.43 8.47
CA PHE A 334 15.02 -1.81 9.55
C PHE A 334 15.80 -3.07 9.19
N ASN A 335 17.07 -3.14 9.57
CA ASN A 335 17.78 -4.41 9.57
C ASN A 335 17.22 -5.34 10.67
N PRO A 336 17.43 -6.67 10.62
CA PRO A 336 16.78 -7.63 11.52
C PRO A 336 16.98 -7.38 13.03
N PHE A 337 18.06 -6.69 13.40
CA PHE A 337 18.37 -6.34 14.79
C PHE A 337 17.76 -5.02 15.25
N GLY A 338 17.40 -4.11 14.34
CA GLY A 338 16.94 -2.77 14.68
C GLY A 338 18.05 -1.86 15.24
N ASN A 339 19.28 -1.98 14.76
CA ASN A 339 20.35 -0.99 14.95
C ASN A 339 20.60 -0.11 13.72
N LEU A 340 20.23 -0.59 12.53
CA LEU A 340 20.31 0.16 11.28
C LEU A 340 18.91 0.35 10.68
N VAL A 341 18.68 1.51 10.08
CA VAL A 341 17.53 1.77 9.21
C VAL A 341 17.99 2.31 7.86
N ALA A 342 17.50 1.71 6.78
CA ALA A 342 17.58 2.26 5.44
C ALA A 342 16.34 3.12 5.17
N LEU A 343 16.55 4.40 4.86
CA LEU A 343 15.52 5.29 4.32
C LEU A 343 15.76 5.40 2.82
N ALA A 344 14.76 5.03 2.02
CA ALA A 344 14.91 4.88 0.58
C ALA A 344 13.82 5.59 -0.23
N GLY A 345 14.16 6.03 -1.44
CA GLY A 345 13.24 6.61 -2.42
C GLY A 345 13.19 5.77 -3.69
N PHE A 346 12.21 4.86 -3.78
CA PHE A 346 12.06 3.91 -4.90
C PHE A 346 10.87 4.19 -5.82
N GLY A 347 10.87 3.62 -7.03
CA GLY A 347 9.83 3.83 -8.04
C GLY A 347 10.00 5.15 -8.78
N ASN A 348 9.13 6.13 -8.50
CA ASN A 348 9.17 7.45 -9.17
C ASN A 348 10.27 8.39 -8.61
N LEU A 349 11.03 7.92 -7.62
CA LEU A 349 12.09 8.64 -6.93
C LEU A 349 13.47 8.17 -7.43
N PRO A 350 14.54 8.96 -7.28
CA PRO A 350 15.83 8.73 -7.96
C PRO A 350 16.65 7.52 -7.48
N GLY A 351 16.11 6.69 -6.57
CA GLY A 351 16.80 5.52 -6.03
C GLY A 351 17.76 5.82 -4.89
N ASN A 352 17.67 6.99 -4.24
CA ASN A 352 18.54 7.30 -3.11
C ASN A 352 18.22 6.39 -1.91
N VAL A 353 19.25 5.83 -1.29
CA VAL A 353 19.21 4.97 -0.11
C VAL A 353 20.18 5.52 0.93
N GLU A 354 19.64 5.98 2.05
CA GLU A 354 20.41 6.50 3.18
C GLU A 354 20.38 5.48 4.33
N ILE A 355 21.55 5.03 4.79
CA ILE A 355 21.65 4.12 5.94
C ILE A 355 21.99 4.93 7.18
N TRP A 356 21.20 4.76 8.24
CA TRP A 356 21.33 5.47 9.52
C TRP A 356 21.58 4.49 10.67
N ASP A 357 22.48 4.86 11.57
CA ASP A 357 22.69 4.21 12.87
C ASP A 357 21.67 4.77 13.87
N ILE A 358 20.76 3.91 14.36
CA ILE A 358 19.70 4.31 15.29
C ILE A 358 20.26 4.62 16.68
N LYS A 359 21.32 3.91 17.12
CA LYS A 359 21.94 4.11 18.44
C LYS A 359 22.69 5.44 18.49
N LYS A 360 23.40 5.80 17.42
CA LYS A 360 24.17 7.06 17.32
C LYS A 360 23.38 8.23 16.73
N LYS A 361 22.25 7.96 16.06
CA LYS A 361 21.43 8.94 15.32
C LYS A 361 22.21 9.66 14.21
N GLU A 362 23.18 8.97 13.61
CA GLU A 362 24.04 9.48 12.53
C GLU A 362 23.74 8.78 11.19
N LYS A 363 23.83 9.52 10.09
CA LYS A 363 23.88 8.92 8.74
C LYS A 363 25.24 8.28 8.51
N LEU A 364 25.26 6.99 8.20
CA LEU A 364 26.46 6.22 7.92
C LEU A 364 26.89 6.33 6.46
N THR A 365 25.93 6.25 5.54
CA THR A 365 26.20 6.29 4.10
C THR A 365 24.97 6.75 3.30
N ASP A 366 25.22 7.20 2.09
CA ASP A 366 24.25 7.74 1.14
C ASP A 366 24.62 7.17 -0.24
N ILE A 367 23.76 6.34 -0.79
CA ILE A 367 24.02 5.51 -1.97
C ILE A 367 22.90 5.73 -2.98
N LYS A 368 23.22 5.72 -4.27
CA LYS A 368 22.21 5.76 -5.33
C LYS A 368 22.02 4.37 -5.94
N CYS A 369 20.88 3.77 -5.65
CA CYS A 369 20.40 2.51 -6.22
C CYS A 369 19.21 2.81 -7.16
N PRO A 370 19.46 3.29 -8.39
CA PRO A 370 18.40 3.59 -9.35
C PRO A 370 17.60 2.33 -9.69
N ASP A 371 16.41 2.51 -10.26
CA ASP A 371 15.57 1.46 -10.86
C ASP A 371 15.14 0.31 -9.91
N THR A 372 15.43 0.44 -8.61
CA THR A 372 15.11 -0.57 -7.60
C THR A 372 13.60 -0.66 -7.36
N THR A 373 13.05 -1.87 -7.51
CA THR A 373 11.64 -2.18 -7.24
C THR A 373 11.44 -2.99 -5.96
N TYR A 374 12.47 -3.70 -5.51
CA TYR A 374 12.49 -4.57 -4.33
C TYR A 374 13.74 -4.32 -3.47
N PHE A 375 13.56 -4.29 -2.16
CA PHE A 375 14.64 -4.13 -1.19
C PHE A 375 14.44 -5.10 -0.03
N GLU A 376 15.51 -5.79 0.39
CA GLU A 376 15.48 -6.66 1.56
C GLU A 376 16.83 -6.67 2.29
N TRP A 377 16.81 -6.52 3.62
CA TRP A 377 17.99 -6.76 4.44
C TRP A 377 18.29 -8.25 4.57
N SER A 378 19.56 -8.62 4.45
CA SER A 378 20.01 -9.98 4.75
C SER A 378 19.78 -10.32 6.25
N PRO A 379 19.56 -11.61 6.58
CA PRO A 379 19.37 -12.08 7.96
C PRO A 379 20.47 -11.70 8.95
N ASN A 380 21.73 -11.59 8.48
CA ASN A 380 22.86 -11.17 9.32
C ASN A 380 22.92 -9.65 9.56
N GLY A 381 22.00 -8.87 8.96
CA GLY A 381 21.85 -7.44 9.18
C GLY A 381 23.01 -6.55 8.73
N VAL A 382 23.99 -7.12 8.03
CA VAL A 382 25.19 -6.44 7.50
C VAL A 382 24.99 -6.07 6.03
N TYR A 383 24.35 -6.96 5.25
CA TYR A 383 24.12 -6.74 3.81
C TYR A 383 22.66 -6.47 3.50
N PHE A 384 22.38 -5.85 2.36
CA PHE A 384 21.03 -5.70 1.80
C PHE A 384 21.04 -5.95 0.29
N ILE A 385 19.92 -6.44 -0.23
CA ILE A 385 19.66 -6.58 -1.66
C ILE A 385 18.83 -5.40 -2.14
N THR A 386 19.20 -4.88 -3.31
CA THR A 386 18.29 -4.13 -4.18
C THR A 386 18.08 -4.92 -5.46
N ALA A 387 16.83 -5.13 -5.87
CA ALA A 387 16.53 -5.78 -7.14
C ALA A 387 15.56 -4.96 -7.99
N THR A 388 15.72 -5.10 -9.29
CA THR A 388 14.85 -4.57 -10.32
C THR A 388 14.08 -5.74 -10.90
N THR A 389 12.77 -5.77 -10.68
CA THR A 389 11.90 -6.91 -10.96
C THR A 389 10.76 -6.55 -11.91
N ALA A 390 10.55 -7.44 -12.89
CA ALA A 390 9.41 -7.40 -13.79
C ALA A 390 8.15 -7.98 -13.08
N PRO A 391 6.93 -7.56 -13.49
CA PRO A 391 6.63 -6.67 -14.60
C PRO A 391 6.75 -5.17 -14.27
N ARG A 392 7.05 -4.79 -13.01
CA ARG A 392 7.03 -3.39 -12.56
C ARG A 392 8.07 -2.52 -13.27
N LEU A 393 9.27 -3.04 -13.48
CA LEU A 393 10.29 -2.41 -14.33
C LEU A 393 11.09 -3.48 -15.09
N ARG A 394 11.34 -3.22 -16.38
CA ARG A 394 12.05 -4.14 -17.29
C ARG A 394 13.45 -3.68 -17.66
N ILE A 395 13.75 -2.41 -17.47
CA ILE A 395 15.07 -1.81 -17.74
C ILE A 395 15.94 -2.03 -16.50
N GLY A 396 17.20 -2.44 -16.68
CA GLY A 396 18.11 -2.71 -15.54
C GLY A 396 17.75 -3.96 -14.73
N ASN A 397 17.03 -4.91 -15.33
CA ASN A 397 16.56 -6.15 -14.70
C ASN A 397 17.73 -6.95 -14.09
N GLY A 398 17.60 -7.38 -12.83
CA GLY A 398 18.69 -7.99 -12.07
C GLY A 398 18.69 -7.62 -10.59
N PHE A 399 19.74 -7.99 -9.87
CA PHE A 399 19.88 -7.70 -8.44
C PHE A 399 21.32 -7.36 -8.03
N LYS A 400 21.45 -6.64 -6.91
CA LYS A 400 22.71 -6.16 -6.36
C LYS A 400 22.71 -6.35 -4.85
N VAL A 401 23.83 -6.83 -4.30
CA VAL A 401 24.07 -6.98 -2.87
C VAL A 401 25.04 -5.90 -2.42
N TYR A 402 24.65 -5.12 -1.41
CA TYR A 402 25.48 -4.07 -0.81
C TYR A 402 25.75 -4.37 0.65
N HIS A 403 26.92 -3.96 1.14
CA HIS A 403 27.23 -3.84 2.56
C HIS A 403 26.61 -2.54 3.12
N TYR A 404 26.26 -2.50 4.42
CA TYR A 404 25.64 -1.31 5.05
C TYR A 404 26.47 -0.01 4.93
N SER A 405 27.78 -0.11 4.68
CA SER A 405 28.66 1.03 4.41
C SER A 405 28.50 1.65 3.01
N GLY A 406 27.79 0.97 2.12
CA GLY A 406 27.59 1.31 0.72
C GLY A 406 28.60 0.71 -0.26
N SER A 407 29.45 -0.22 0.17
CA SER A 407 30.26 -1.02 -0.74
C SER A 407 29.35 -2.01 -1.49
N LEU A 408 29.41 -2.02 -2.83
CA LEU A 408 28.76 -3.03 -3.66
C LEU A 408 29.58 -4.32 -3.59
N VAL A 409 28.94 -5.44 -3.27
CA VAL A 409 29.59 -6.73 -3.00
C VAL A 409 29.34 -7.72 -4.12
N HIS A 410 28.13 -7.76 -4.66
CA HIS A 410 27.76 -8.61 -5.78
C HIS A 410 26.75 -7.88 -6.68
N GLU A 411 26.85 -8.09 -7.98
CA GLU A 411 25.97 -7.52 -9.00
C GLU A 411 25.70 -8.58 -10.07
N THR A 412 24.42 -8.90 -10.27
CA THR A 412 23.95 -9.78 -11.34
C THR A 412 22.98 -9.01 -12.22
N ILE A 413 23.34 -8.85 -13.50
CA ILE A 413 22.46 -8.33 -14.55
C ILE A 413 21.75 -9.52 -15.18
N TRP A 414 20.42 -9.46 -15.26
CA TRP A 414 19.63 -10.58 -15.80
C TRP A 414 19.74 -10.65 -17.34
N PRO A 415 19.87 -11.84 -17.95
CA PRO A 415 20.04 -11.97 -19.40
C PRO A 415 18.89 -11.35 -20.22
N GLN A 416 19.24 -10.74 -21.37
CA GLN A 416 18.25 -10.18 -22.29
C GLN A 416 17.29 -11.26 -22.80
N GLY A 417 15.99 -10.94 -22.83
CA GLY A 417 14.93 -11.90 -23.19
C GLY A 417 14.43 -12.76 -22.03
N GLN A 418 15.06 -12.70 -20.85
CA GLN A 418 14.55 -13.26 -19.61
C GLN A 418 14.13 -12.14 -18.64
N GLU A 419 13.28 -12.47 -17.67
CA GLU A 419 12.82 -11.54 -16.65
C GLU A 419 13.05 -12.08 -15.24
N LEU A 420 13.66 -11.28 -14.34
CA LEU A 420 13.62 -11.54 -12.90
C LEU A 420 12.24 -11.13 -12.37
N LEU A 421 11.51 -12.08 -11.78
CA LEU A 421 10.13 -11.92 -11.33
C LEU A 421 9.99 -11.91 -9.79
N GLY A 422 11.02 -12.32 -9.07
CA GLY A 422 11.05 -12.31 -7.61
C GLY A 422 12.40 -12.74 -7.06
N ILE A 423 12.71 -12.27 -5.86
CA ILE A 423 13.92 -12.61 -5.11
C ILE A 423 13.56 -12.60 -3.62
N GLU A 424 14.13 -13.51 -2.84
CA GLU A 424 13.94 -13.56 -1.39
C GLU A 424 15.18 -14.14 -0.71
N TRP A 425 15.64 -13.53 0.38
CA TRP A 425 16.64 -14.14 1.26
C TRP A 425 16.07 -15.33 2.03
N GLN A 426 16.86 -16.39 2.16
CA GLN A 426 16.62 -17.45 3.14
C GLN A 426 16.50 -16.82 4.54
N LYS A 427 15.38 -17.08 5.23
CA LYS A 427 15.18 -16.63 6.61
C LYS A 427 15.97 -17.51 7.58
N PHE A 428 16.04 -17.09 8.84
CA PHE A 428 16.66 -17.88 9.91
C PHE A 428 15.92 -17.60 11.23
N PRO A 429 15.93 -18.55 12.18
CA PRO A 429 15.37 -18.33 13.51
C PRO A 429 16.07 -17.17 14.24
N GLU A 430 15.36 -16.60 15.20
CA GLU A 430 15.89 -15.52 16.02
C GLU A 430 17.13 -15.96 16.81
N ASN A 431 18.07 -15.02 17.00
CA ASN A 431 19.34 -15.21 17.70
C ASN A 431 20.37 -16.14 17.03
N GLN A 432 20.14 -16.61 15.79
CA GLN A 432 21.17 -17.36 15.05
C GLN A 432 22.38 -16.48 14.65
N PHE A 433 22.15 -15.19 14.38
CA PHE A 433 23.20 -14.22 14.10
C PHE A 433 23.33 -13.23 15.27
N ALA A 434 24.55 -12.75 15.52
CA ALA A 434 24.82 -11.70 16.51
C ALA A 434 24.55 -10.29 15.96
N GLU A 435 24.20 -9.32 16.83
CA GLU A 435 24.03 -7.91 16.41
C GLU A 435 25.36 -7.38 15.84
N PRO A 436 25.39 -6.89 14.58
CA PRO A 436 26.65 -6.53 13.94
C PRO A 436 27.26 -5.27 14.56
N ILE A 437 28.57 -5.32 14.80
CA ILE A 437 29.36 -4.18 15.28
C ILE A 437 29.53 -3.19 14.14
N ILE A 438 28.84 -2.05 14.23
CA ILE A 438 28.86 -1.00 13.21
C ILE A 438 30.23 -0.30 13.21
N THR A 439 31.04 -0.60 12.20
CA THR A 439 32.31 0.07 11.89
C THR A 439 32.14 1.02 10.70
N LYS A 440 32.83 2.17 10.72
CA LYS A 440 32.81 3.14 9.61
C LYS A 440 33.79 2.78 8.47
N VAL A 441 34.50 1.64 8.60
CA VAL A 441 35.43 1.14 7.57
C VAL A 441 34.62 0.58 6.41
N LYS A 442 34.88 1.07 5.20
CA LYS A 442 34.29 0.51 3.97
C LYS A 442 35.12 -0.71 3.54
N PRO A 443 34.56 -1.92 3.49
CA PRO A 443 35.25 -3.04 2.84
C PRO A 443 35.41 -2.73 1.35
N GLU A 444 36.44 -3.30 0.73
CA GLU A 444 36.64 -3.20 -0.72
C GLU A 444 35.44 -3.80 -1.45
N GLY A 445 34.92 -3.07 -2.42
CA GLY A 445 33.72 -3.44 -3.17
C GLY A 445 33.94 -3.38 -4.67
N ILE A 446 33.11 -4.12 -5.41
CA ILE A 446 33.12 -4.16 -6.86
C ILE A 446 32.62 -2.80 -7.40
N LYS A 447 33.24 -2.30 -8.48
CA LYS A 447 32.71 -1.15 -9.22
C LYS A 447 31.55 -1.63 -10.10
N SER A 448 30.37 -1.00 -9.97
CA SER A 448 29.20 -1.36 -10.79
C SER A 448 29.53 -1.30 -12.29
N SER A 449 29.13 -2.34 -13.00
CA SER A 449 29.32 -2.54 -14.43
C SER A 449 28.32 -1.76 -15.29
N LEU A 450 27.25 -1.21 -14.69
CA LEU A 450 26.30 -0.36 -15.42
C LEU A 450 26.96 0.98 -15.77
N PRO A 451 26.82 1.47 -17.02
CA PRO A 451 27.33 2.78 -17.41
C PRO A 451 26.60 3.86 -16.62
N GLU A 452 27.35 4.62 -15.81
CA GLU A 452 26.80 5.75 -15.06
C GLU A 452 26.20 6.76 -16.05
N ALA A 453 24.88 6.96 -15.97
CA ALA A 453 24.15 7.78 -16.93
C ALA A 453 24.78 9.18 -17.00
N SER A 454 25.36 9.52 -18.16
CA SER A 454 26.24 10.68 -18.25
C SER A 454 25.51 11.94 -17.79
N LYS A 455 26.13 12.74 -16.91
CA LYS A 455 25.59 14.00 -16.36
C LYS A 455 25.42 15.13 -17.40
N LYS A 456 25.36 14.78 -18.69
CA LYS A 456 25.03 15.70 -19.79
C LYS A 456 23.52 15.94 -19.75
N ALA A 457 23.13 17.17 -19.38
CA ALA A 457 21.75 17.61 -19.45
C ALA A 457 21.16 17.30 -20.84
N TYR A 458 19.97 16.71 -20.89
CA TYR A 458 19.29 16.34 -22.13
C TYR A 458 19.15 17.59 -23.01
N THR A 459 19.92 17.63 -24.09
CA THR A 459 19.87 18.73 -25.05
C THR A 459 18.85 18.34 -26.12
N PRO A 460 17.73 19.07 -26.26
CA PRO A 460 16.68 18.72 -27.22
C PRO A 460 17.23 18.54 -28.64
N PRO A 461 16.66 17.64 -29.47
CA PRO A 461 17.21 17.31 -30.79
C PRO A 461 17.48 18.55 -31.66
N HIS A 462 16.59 19.55 -31.61
CA HIS A 462 16.74 20.82 -32.32
C HIS A 462 18.00 21.61 -31.90
N LEU A 463 18.26 21.72 -30.59
CA LEU A 463 19.46 22.36 -30.03
C LEU A 463 20.73 21.54 -30.26
N ARG A 464 20.59 20.21 -30.39
CA ARG A 464 21.69 19.31 -30.76
C ARG A 464 22.07 19.46 -32.23
N MET A 465 21.11 19.47 -33.15
CA MET A 465 21.36 19.69 -34.59
C MET A 465 21.97 21.06 -34.86
N ILE A 466 21.49 22.13 -34.19
CA ILE A 466 22.09 23.47 -34.27
C ILE A 466 23.58 23.45 -33.83
N LYS A 467 23.92 22.73 -32.75
CA LYS A 467 25.32 22.56 -32.30
C LYS A 467 26.16 21.69 -33.24
N GLU A 468 25.53 20.78 -33.97
CA GLU A 468 26.17 19.93 -35.00
C GLU A 468 26.17 20.58 -36.40
N GLY A 469 25.79 21.86 -36.52
CA GLY A 469 25.81 22.61 -37.78
C GLY A 469 24.77 22.19 -38.82
N LYS A 470 23.72 21.47 -38.41
CA LYS A 470 22.66 20.97 -39.28
C LYS A 470 21.40 21.82 -39.16
N ASP A 471 20.85 22.19 -40.31
CA ASP A 471 19.67 23.05 -40.44
C ASP A 471 18.38 22.30 -40.04
N PRO A 472 17.66 22.71 -38.97
CA PRO A 472 16.45 22.03 -38.49
C PRO A 472 15.30 22.03 -39.50
N ASP A 473 15.20 23.06 -40.35
CA ASP A 473 14.07 23.25 -41.29
C ASP A 473 13.99 22.18 -42.38
N LYS A 474 15.04 21.36 -42.57
CA LYS A 474 15.04 20.23 -43.51
C LYS A 474 14.40 18.95 -42.96
N PHE A 475 14.15 18.86 -41.65
CA PHE A 475 13.67 17.63 -41.00
C PHE A 475 12.29 17.77 -40.34
N LEU A 476 11.68 18.96 -40.39
CA LEU A 476 10.28 19.14 -40.00
C LEU A 476 9.36 18.73 -41.18
N PRO A 477 8.32 17.89 -40.95
CA PRO A 477 7.40 17.51 -42.01
C PRO A 477 6.58 18.73 -42.46
N ARG A 478 6.92 19.25 -43.64
CA ARG A 478 6.22 20.38 -44.26
C ARG A 478 4.82 19.93 -44.68
N SER A 479 3.78 20.49 -44.07
CA SER A 479 2.39 20.23 -44.44
C SER A 479 2.11 20.75 -45.85
N GLN A 480 2.15 19.86 -46.85
CA GLN A 480 1.75 20.17 -48.22
C GLN A 480 0.24 20.30 -48.30
N ILE A 481 -0.28 21.53 -48.16
CA ILE A 481 -1.64 21.85 -48.54
C ILE A 481 -1.68 22.01 -50.06
N ASN A 482 -2.03 20.93 -50.77
CA ASN A 482 -2.28 20.99 -52.21
C ASN A 482 -3.56 21.77 -52.49
N SER A 483 -3.42 22.93 -53.12
CA SER A 483 -4.53 23.78 -53.55
C SER A 483 -5.10 23.32 -54.89
N ASN A 484 -6.07 22.39 -54.87
CA ASN A 484 -7.00 22.20 -55.97
C ASN A 484 -8.35 22.82 -55.61
N ALA A 485 -8.67 23.96 -56.22
CA ALA A 485 -9.94 24.65 -56.06
C ALA A 485 -10.84 24.40 -57.27
N GLN A 486 -12.15 24.20 -57.05
CA GLN A 486 -13.30 24.38 -57.96
C GLN A 486 -14.59 24.16 -57.14
N PRO A 487 -15.76 24.73 -57.50
CA PRO A 487 -16.23 25.89 -56.74
C PRO A 487 -17.68 25.79 -56.22
N GLY A 488 -17.97 26.47 -55.10
CA GLY A 488 -19.34 26.64 -54.61
C GLY A 488 -19.43 27.61 -53.42
N PHE A 489 -20.19 28.70 -53.63
CA PHE A 489 -20.61 29.73 -52.68
C PHE A 489 -19.64 30.89 -52.31
N PRO A 490 -20.16 32.14 -52.14
CA PRO A 490 -19.37 33.37 -52.29
C PRO A 490 -18.86 34.00 -50.98
N VAL A 491 -18.03 35.04 -51.17
CA VAL A 491 -17.22 35.73 -50.15
C VAL A 491 -18.01 36.77 -49.33
N GLY A 492 -17.87 36.70 -48.00
CA GLY A 492 -18.12 37.83 -47.08
C GLY A 492 -16.81 38.52 -46.64
N ARG A 493 -16.61 39.78 -47.07
CA ARG A 493 -15.57 40.73 -46.59
C ARG A 493 -15.85 41.18 -45.15
N LYS A 494 -14.95 41.80 -44.36
CA LYS A 494 -13.47 41.90 -44.23
C LYS A 494 -13.20 42.76 -42.98
N GLY A 495 -12.07 42.57 -42.30
CA GLY A 495 -11.50 43.60 -41.39
C GLY A 495 -10.91 43.01 -40.11
N GLY A 496 -9.64 43.22 -39.74
CA GLY A 496 -8.52 43.84 -40.48
C GLY A 496 -7.65 44.70 -39.58
N LEU A 497 -6.37 44.35 -39.43
CA LEU A 497 -5.32 45.22 -38.89
C LEU A 497 -3.95 44.82 -39.47
N LYS A 498 -3.40 45.69 -40.33
CA LYS A 498 -1.95 45.88 -40.57
C LYS A 498 -1.53 47.05 -39.66
N THR A 499 -0.30 47.29 -39.22
CA THR A 499 1.03 47.37 -39.88
C THR A 499 2.11 47.34 -38.78
N ASN A 500 3.27 46.67 -38.89
CA ASN A 500 4.47 46.93 -39.71
C ASN A 500 5.27 48.21 -39.41
N ALA A 501 6.43 48.07 -38.74
CA ALA A 501 7.75 48.67 -39.02
C ALA A 501 8.75 48.14 -37.94
N SER A 502 9.80 47.32 -38.20
CA SER A 502 11.01 47.57 -39.02
C SER A 502 11.78 48.79 -38.49
N LYS A 503 13.00 48.76 -37.93
CA LYS A 503 14.32 48.16 -38.28
C LYS A 503 15.29 48.53 -37.10
N ALA A 504 16.57 48.17 -36.98
CA ALA A 504 17.45 47.08 -37.45
C ALA A 504 18.82 47.27 -36.72
N ASN A 505 19.71 46.27 -36.75
CA ASN A 505 21.15 46.34 -36.36
C ASN A 505 21.40 46.61 -34.86
N ARG A 506 22.41 46.06 -34.17
CA ARG A 506 23.76 45.67 -34.60
C ARG A 506 24.44 44.88 -33.46
N ILE A 507 24.89 43.64 -33.70
CA ILE A 507 25.91 42.98 -32.85
C ILE A 507 27.19 42.88 -33.66
N LYS A 508 28.31 43.39 -33.13
CA LYS A 508 29.67 42.99 -33.51
C LYS A 508 30.71 43.41 -32.44
N ASN A 509 31.15 42.40 -31.69
CA ASN A 509 32.52 42.12 -31.19
C ASN A 509 33.39 43.22 -30.53
N LYS A 510 33.73 43.03 -29.23
CA LYS A 510 35.07 42.69 -28.68
C LYS A 510 34.99 42.51 -27.14
N LYS A 511 35.65 41.50 -26.52
CA LYS A 511 36.93 41.56 -25.75
C LYS A 511 36.98 42.70 -24.69
N GLU A 512 37.44 42.54 -23.44
CA GLU A 512 38.23 41.47 -22.77
C GLU A 512 38.27 41.64 -21.21
N LEU A 513 38.50 40.54 -20.47
CA LEU A 513 39.28 40.40 -19.19
C LEU A 513 38.84 41.02 -17.83
N ALA A 514 39.51 40.52 -16.77
CA ALA A 514 39.39 40.71 -15.30
C ALA A 514 38.15 40.06 -14.62
N VAL A 515 38.21 39.02 -13.77
CA VAL A 515 39.12 38.60 -12.65
C VAL A 515 38.94 39.43 -11.37
N GLY A 516 38.52 38.78 -10.27
CA GLY A 516 38.50 39.33 -8.91
C GLY A 516 37.58 38.57 -7.95
N ASN A 517 38.15 37.85 -6.98
CA ASN A 517 37.43 37.37 -5.79
C ASN A 517 37.26 38.54 -4.79
N ASP A 518 36.25 38.51 -3.92
CA ASP A 518 36.38 38.16 -2.49
C ASP A 518 35.19 38.61 -1.60
N ALA A 519 35.13 38.02 -0.40
CA ALA A 519 34.45 38.36 0.86
C ALA A 519 33.34 39.46 0.95
N GLY A 520 32.36 39.22 1.83
CA GLY A 520 31.50 40.27 2.42
C GLY A 520 32.27 41.18 3.41
N PRO A 521 31.64 42.21 4.03
CA PRO A 521 30.52 41.95 4.96
C PRO A 521 29.45 43.07 5.14
N ALA A 522 28.48 42.77 6.03
CA ALA A 522 27.80 43.67 6.99
C ALA A 522 26.95 44.90 6.56
N THR A 523 25.73 44.95 7.16
CA THR A 523 25.00 46.16 7.65
C THR A 523 24.57 47.24 6.63
N SER A 524 23.52 48.05 6.80
CA SER A 524 22.48 48.27 7.83
C SER A 524 21.36 49.12 7.20
N GLY A 525 20.13 49.14 7.73
CA GLY A 525 19.13 50.14 7.31
C GLY A 525 17.68 49.82 7.64
N GLU A 526 17.23 50.19 8.84
CA GLU A 526 15.84 50.08 9.26
C GLU A 526 14.92 51.09 8.54
N LYS A 527 13.62 50.78 8.42
CA LYS A 527 12.59 51.68 8.96
C LYS A 527 11.25 50.99 9.24
N ASN A 528 10.73 51.27 10.44
CA ASN A 528 9.46 50.78 10.97
C ASN A 528 8.24 51.51 10.38
N PHE A 529 7.07 50.87 10.48
CA PHE A 529 5.87 51.53 11.00
C PHE A 529 5.08 50.57 11.91
N LYS A 530 4.92 50.94 13.19
CA LYS A 530 3.85 50.48 14.10
C LYS A 530 2.71 51.52 14.02
N ASN A 531 1.44 51.26 14.30
CA ASN A 531 0.75 50.93 15.56
C ASN A 531 -0.74 50.66 15.19
N GLY A 532 -1.63 50.08 16.01
CA GLY A 532 -1.55 49.55 17.37
C GLY A 532 -2.94 49.12 17.88
N ALA A 533 -2.99 48.44 19.04
CA ALA A 533 -4.19 48.26 19.88
C ALA A 533 -4.13 49.24 21.09
N PRO A 534 -5.14 49.39 21.98
CA PRO A 534 -5.69 48.37 22.90
C PRO A 534 -7.26 48.33 22.82
N SER A 535 -8.13 47.86 23.74
CA SER A 535 -8.08 47.52 25.18
C SER A 535 -9.08 46.40 25.58
N ASN A 536 -9.06 46.01 26.85
CA ASN A 536 -9.91 45.00 27.50
C ASN A 536 -11.30 45.54 27.94
N ASN A 537 -12.20 44.63 28.36
CA ASN A 537 -12.74 44.61 29.74
C ASN A 537 -13.51 43.31 30.06
N ASP A 538 -13.86 43.14 31.35
CA ASP A 538 -14.04 41.86 32.05
C ASP A 538 -15.48 41.29 32.21
N GLU A 539 -15.52 39.99 32.49
CA GLU A 539 -16.36 39.24 33.47
C GLU A 539 -17.92 39.20 33.50
N LEU A 540 -18.38 38.01 33.94
CA LEU A 540 -19.55 37.67 34.78
C LEU A 540 -20.95 37.32 34.18
N ASN A 541 -21.50 36.25 34.79
CA ASN A 541 -22.90 35.86 35.02
C ASN A 541 -23.77 35.10 33.96
N GLN A 542 -24.02 33.83 34.30
CA GLN A 542 -25.33 33.12 34.16
C GLN A 542 -26.38 33.76 35.13
N PRO A 543 -27.73 33.52 35.07
CA PRO A 543 -28.37 32.24 34.70
C PRO A 543 -29.81 32.20 34.06
N HIS A 544 -30.15 31.00 33.56
CA HIS A 544 -31.46 30.31 33.57
C HIS A 544 -32.76 30.80 32.86
N ARG A 545 -33.46 29.77 32.33
CA ARG A 545 -34.94 29.57 32.19
C ARG A 545 -35.66 30.29 31.02
N LYS A 546 -36.72 29.74 30.37
CA LYS A 546 -37.64 28.61 30.67
C LYS A 546 -38.22 27.92 29.39
N LEU A 547 -38.33 26.59 29.43
CA LEU A 547 -39.48 25.72 29.04
C LEU A 547 -40.26 25.93 27.71
N LYS A 548 -40.41 24.81 26.96
CA LYS A 548 -41.67 24.03 27.04
C LYS A 548 -41.47 22.53 26.76
N VAL A 549 -42.24 21.71 27.47
CA VAL A 549 -42.27 20.25 27.43
C VAL A 549 -43.70 19.82 27.12
N THR A 550 -43.89 18.78 26.31
CA THR A 550 -45.08 17.92 26.40
C THR A 550 -44.65 16.46 26.24
N LYS A 551 -44.99 15.61 27.22
CA LYS A 551 -44.97 14.15 27.16
C LYS A 551 -46.41 13.63 27.28
N GLN A 552 -46.70 12.48 26.69
CA GLN A 552 -47.69 11.46 27.08
C GLN A 552 -47.26 10.17 26.33
N THR A 553 -46.75 9.11 26.99
CA THR A 553 -47.44 7.99 27.69
C THR A 553 -48.32 7.15 26.74
N ASN A 554 -47.98 5.88 26.45
CA ASN A 554 -48.31 4.65 27.22
C ASN A 554 -49.82 4.33 27.17
N ASP A 555 -50.34 3.11 26.94
CA ASP A 555 -49.76 1.74 26.92
C ASP A 555 -50.59 0.77 26.00
N ASP A 556 -50.24 -0.54 26.05
CA ASP A 556 -51.09 -1.74 25.84
C ASP A 556 -51.08 -2.61 24.54
N ASN A 557 -51.21 -3.93 24.79
CA ASN A 557 -51.24 -5.07 23.87
C ASN A 557 -52.64 -5.38 23.32
N ILE A 558 -52.73 -6.20 22.25
CA ILE A 558 -53.62 -7.39 22.14
C ILE A 558 -53.34 -8.20 20.85
N GLN A 559 -53.78 -9.46 20.82
CA GLN A 559 -53.40 -10.53 19.88
C GLN A 559 -54.31 -10.69 18.63
N ASP A 560 -53.76 -11.41 17.64
CA ASP A 560 -54.36 -12.33 16.65
C ASP A 560 -55.60 -11.98 15.77
N GLY A 561 -55.53 -12.44 14.51
CA GLY A 561 -56.65 -12.41 13.55
C GLY A 561 -56.23 -12.82 12.12
N GLN A 562 -56.82 -13.90 11.59
CA GLN A 562 -56.39 -14.52 10.31
C GLN A 562 -57.13 -13.99 9.07
N LYS A 563 -56.40 -13.76 7.97
CA LYS A 563 -56.70 -14.03 6.53
C LYS A 563 -58.03 -13.50 5.91
N PRO A 564 -58.04 -13.02 4.63
CA PRO A 564 -57.74 -13.90 3.50
C PRO A 564 -56.89 -13.32 2.36
N VAL A 565 -56.57 -14.20 1.41
CA VAL A 565 -55.69 -14.01 0.26
C VAL A 565 -56.42 -13.32 -0.89
N ASN A 566 -55.75 -12.41 -1.59
CA ASN A 566 -56.06 -12.17 -3.01
C ASN A 566 -54.77 -12.02 -3.82
N LYS A 567 -54.46 -13.02 -4.67
CA LYS A 567 -53.26 -13.05 -5.51
C LYS A 567 -53.44 -12.11 -6.70
N LYS A 568 -52.73 -10.98 -6.73
CA LYS A 568 -52.32 -10.33 -7.99
C LYS A 568 -50.85 -10.64 -8.27
N VAL A 569 -50.55 -11.01 -9.50
CA VAL A 569 -49.20 -11.33 -9.96
C VAL A 569 -48.41 -10.02 -10.12
N ASN A 570 -47.85 -9.53 -9.02
CA ASN A 570 -47.01 -8.33 -9.04
C ASN A 570 -45.66 -8.63 -9.70
N ASN A 571 -45.48 -8.16 -10.94
CA ASN A 571 -44.17 -8.17 -11.60
C ASN A 571 -43.24 -7.13 -10.92
N PRO A 572 -42.17 -7.56 -10.20
CA PRO A 572 -41.35 -6.66 -9.40
C PRO A 572 -40.52 -5.67 -10.23
N GLU A 573 -40.32 -5.93 -11.53
CA GLU A 573 -39.67 -4.98 -12.43
C GLU A 573 -40.57 -3.79 -12.77
N LYS A 574 -41.87 -4.04 -12.90
CA LYS A 574 -42.87 -3.02 -13.23
C LYS A 574 -42.98 -1.99 -12.10
N GLU A 575 -42.97 -2.46 -10.85
CA GLU A 575 -42.99 -1.59 -9.67
C GLU A 575 -41.70 -0.78 -9.50
N LYS A 576 -40.53 -1.33 -9.88
CA LYS A 576 -39.27 -0.57 -9.97
C LYS A 576 -39.35 0.52 -11.04
N LYS A 577 -39.89 0.23 -12.23
CA LYS A 577 -40.10 1.21 -13.31
C LYS A 577 -41.05 2.34 -12.87
N ILE A 578 -42.19 2.02 -12.25
CA ILE A 578 -43.12 3.02 -11.70
C ILE A 578 -42.43 3.94 -10.69
N ARG A 579 -41.65 3.38 -9.74
CA ARG A 579 -40.87 4.18 -8.77
C ARG A 579 -39.82 5.08 -9.44
N HIS A 580 -39.16 4.59 -10.49
CA HIS A 580 -38.15 5.35 -11.23
C HIS A 580 -38.76 6.53 -12.01
N VAL A 581 -39.88 6.33 -12.71
CA VAL A 581 -40.59 7.39 -13.45
C VAL A 581 -41.21 8.41 -12.48
N ALA A 582 -41.78 7.96 -11.36
CA ALA A 582 -42.30 8.85 -10.32
C ALA A 582 -41.21 9.76 -9.72
N LYS A 583 -39.97 9.25 -9.55
CA LYS A 583 -38.84 10.06 -9.09
C LYS A 583 -38.48 11.15 -10.11
N LYS A 584 -38.40 10.82 -11.41
CA LYS A 584 -38.13 11.81 -12.48
C LYS A 584 -39.17 12.94 -12.48
N LEU A 585 -40.46 12.62 -12.31
CA LEU A 585 -41.52 13.62 -12.22
C LEU A 585 -41.41 14.50 -10.96
N SER A 586 -40.97 13.94 -9.82
CA SER A 586 -40.69 14.74 -8.61
C SER A 586 -39.52 15.71 -8.81
N ASP A 587 -38.48 15.30 -9.52
CA ASP A 587 -37.33 16.16 -9.81
C ASP A 587 -37.68 17.25 -10.84
N ILE A 588 -38.52 16.95 -11.85
CA ILE A 588 -39.08 17.97 -12.77
C ILE A 588 -39.92 19.02 -12.04
N LYS A 589 -40.76 18.62 -11.06
CA LYS A 589 -41.52 19.57 -10.24
C LYS A 589 -40.62 20.55 -9.47
N LYS A 590 -39.46 20.08 -8.96
CA LYS A 590 -38.47 20.96 -8.30
C LYS A 590 -37.81 21.92 -9.28
N LEU A 591 -37.54 21.48 -10.52
CA LEU A 591 -36.99 22.35 -11.57
C LEU A 591 -38.02 23.43 -11.99
N LYS A 592 -39.30 23.08 -12.11
CA LYS A 592 -40.38 24.07 -12.35
C LYS A 592 -40.49 25.10 -11.22
N LEU A 593 -40.46 24.67 -9.96
CA LEU A 593 -40.51 25.59 -8.81
C LEU A 593 -39.34 26.59 -8.83
N ARG A 594 -38.15 26.15 -9.24
CA ARG A 594 -36.97 27.02 -9.43
C ARG A 594 -37.12 28.00 -10.59
N GLN A 595 -37.71 27.54 -11.70
CA GLN A 595 -38.05 28.39 -12.84
C GLN A 595 -39.06 29.49 -12.45
N GLU A 596 -40.07 29.14 -11.65
CA GLU A 596 -41.06 30.09 -11.09
C GLU A 596 -40.43 31.07 -10.08
N GLN A 597 -39.35 30.65 -9.40
CA GLN A 597 -38.54 31.51 -8.52
C GLN A 597 -37.53 32.39 -9.29
N GLY A 598 -37.54 32.37 -10.63
CA GLY A 598 -36.69 33.21 -11.48
C GLY A 598 -35.27 32.70 -11.70
N GLU A 599 -34.96 31.45 -11.32
CA GLU A 599 -33.63 30.85 -11.54
C GLU A 599 -33.43 30.52 -13.04
N THR A 600 -32.28 30.92 -13.62
CA THR A 600 -31.94 30.62 -15.01
C THR A 600 -31.48 29.18 -15.18
N LEU A 601 -32.34 28.34 -15.77
CA LEU A 601 -32.06 26.92 -15.96
C LEU A 601 -31.24 26.63 -17.22
N GLU A 602 -30.27 25.71 -17.11
CA GLU A 602 -29.49 25.25 -18.25
C GLU A 602 -30.34 24.52 -19.29
N LEU A 603 -29.89 24.48 -20.55
CA LEU A 603 -30.58 23.82 -21.67
C LEU A 603 -30.93 22.34 -21.37
N ASN A 604 -30.05 21.62 -20.67
CA ASN A 604 -30.27 20.22 -20.26
C ASN A 604 -31.36 20.07 -19.18
N GLN A 605 -31.65 21.11 -18.42
CA GLN A 605 -32.68 21.13 -17.38
C GLN A 605 -34.04 21.52 -18.01
N LEU A 606 -34.05 22.49 -18.92
CA LEU A 606 -35.21 22.82 -19.75
C LEU A 606 -35.67 21.60 -20.60
N ASN A 607 -34.73 20.86 -21.17
CA ASN A 607 -35.01 19.60 -21.88
C ASN A 607 -35.59 18.48 -20.99
N LYS A 608 -35.35 18.50 -19.67
CA LYS A 608 -36.01 17.57 -18.73
C LYS A 608 -37.44 18.01 -18.43
N ILE A 609 -37.69 19.31 -18.33
CA ILE A 609 -39.04 19.87 -18.14
C ILE A 609 -39.92 19.58 -19.37
N SER A 610 -39.40 19.73 -20.60
CA SER A 610 -40.17 19.43 -21.81
C SER A 610 -40.53 17.95 -21.98
N MET A 611 -39.82 17.03 -21.33
CA MET A 611 -40.15 15.59 -21.31
C MET A 611 -41.22 15.19 -20.27
N GLU A 612 -41.74 16.12 -19.46
CA GLU A 612 -42.72 15.82 -18.41
C GLU A 612 -43.96 15.07 -18.94
N ALA A 613 -44.51 15.53 -20.07
CA ALA A 613 -45.69 14.91 -20.69
C ALA A 613 -45.45 13.42 -21.01
N LYS A 614 -44.28 13.08 -21.56
CA LYS A 614 -43.89 11.70 -21.88
C LYS A 614 -43.78 10.83 -20.62
N PHE A 615 -43.21 11.36 -19.54
CA PHE A 615 -43.13 10.61 -18.27
C PHE A 615 -44.50 10.47 -17.58
N LEU A 616 -45.42 11.43 -17.75
CA LEU A 616 -46.80 11.30 -17.27
C LEU A 616 -47.59 10.24 -18.07
N GLU A 617 -47.40 10.17 -19.39
CA GLU A 617 -47.96 9.11 -20.23
C GLU A 617 -47.37 7.73 -19.90
N GLU A 618 -46.04 7.63 -19.77
CA GLU A 618 -45.37 6.39 -19.35
C GLU A 618 -45.89 5.91 -17.98
N LEU A 619 -46.07 6.81 -17.02
CA LEU A 619 -46.62 6.47 -15.69
C LEU A 619 -48.11 6.11 -15.74
N LYS A 620 -48.92 6.71 -16.62
CA LYS A 620 -50.31 6.31 -16.86
C LYS A 620 -50.38 4.92 -17.50
N PHE A 621 -49.59 4.67 -18.55
CA PHE A 621 -49.52 3.38 -19.23
C PHE A 621 -49.11 2.26 -18.27
N LEU A 622 -48.01 2.46 -17.52
CA LEU A 622 -47.55 1.52 -16.49
C LEU A 622 -48.59 1.29 -15.37
N LYS A 623 -49.54 2.19 -15.15
CA LYS A 623 -50.65 1.99 -14.21
C LYS A 623 -51.89 1.33 -14.84
N LEU A 624 -52.16 1.53 -16.13
CA LEU A 624 -53.33 0.96 -16.81
C LEU A 624 -53.16 -0.52 -17.20
N THR A 625 -51.95 -0.97 -17.56
CA THR A 625 -51.69 -2.37 -17.97
C THR A 625 -51.78 -3.32 -16.76
N THR A 626 -52.99 -3.67 -16.32
CA THR A 626 -53.25 -4.40 -15.08
C THR A 626 -53.29 -5.91 -15.30
#